data_AF-L2GLY2-F1
#
_entry.id   AF-L2GLY2-F1
#
_cell.length_a   1.000
_cell.length_b   1.000
_cell.length_c   1.000
_cell.angle_alpha   90.00
_cell.angle_beta   90.00
_cell.angle_gamma   90.00
#
_symmetry.space_group_name_H-M   'P 1'
#
loop_
_entity.id
_entity.type
_entity.pdbx_description
1 polymer ?
#
loop_
_entity_poly.entity_id
_entity_poly.type
_entity_poly.pdbx_seq_one_letter_code
_entity_poly.pdbx_strand_id
1 'polypeptide(L)'
;MIAVLDANNIIQREIPTQGSDKIYTTHSVIEEIKDKGSREYLESHLFRMSVRNPQDEYVQQVNRVVKALLLYLSNTDVDVVALTLELTEELNEEWIGLDNISSDKAVKCLSKDNGVQNALNKLGLLNDAMYLEKKLKLRCYACSEMYDSHVDFCKICGYNTITRVTVVDTEDGEKVLLKKNYMPRQKVLKGPGGVEILSADQKEYLKLIKQREKALKFQSKFDFYEQ
;
A
#
# COMPACT_ATOMS: atom_id res chain seq x y z
N MET A 1 -1.89 3.86 24.08
CA MET A 1 -1.69 3.51 22.65
C MET A 1 -2.33 4.56 21.76
N ILE A 2 -1.67 4.94 20.67
CA ILE A 2 -2.25 5.76 19.60
C ILE A 2 -2.75 4.82 18.50
N ALA A 3 -4.02 4.93 18.11
CA ALA A 3 -4.63 4.08 17.08
C ALA A 3 -4.86 4.86 15.78
N VAL A 4 -4.42 4.33 14.64
CA VAL A 4 -4.79 4.83 13.32
C VAL A 4 -5.81 3.89 12.70
N LEU A 5 -6.96 4.40 12.26
CA LEU A 5 -8.04 3.59 11.74
C LEU A 5 -8.06 3.52 10.21
N ASP A 6 -8.15 2.29 9.71
CA ASP A 6 -8.57 1.96 8.36
C ASP A 6 -10.11 1.92 8.25
N ALA A 7 -10.64 2.15 7.05
CA ALA A 7 -12.07 2.07 6.70
C ALA A 7 -12.71 0.74 7.14
N ASN A 8 -11.96 -0.36 7.06
CA ASN A 8 -12.43 -1.68 7.48
C ASN A 8 -12.95 -1.71 8.94
N ASN A 9 -12.29 -1.02 9.87
CA ASN A 9 -12.72 -1.02 11.28
C ASN A 9 -14.06 -0.31 11.45
N ILE A 10 -14.29 0.74 10.66
CA ILE A 10 -15.52 1.53 10.70
C ILE A 10 -16.67 0.70 10.11
N ILE A 11 -16.43 0.04 8.97
CA ILE A 11 -17.40 -0.84 8.32
C ILE A 11 -17.78 -2.02 9.22
N GLN A 12 -16.80 -2.62 9.90
CA GLN A 12 -17.02 -3.76 10.79
C GLN A 12 -17.52 -3.36 12.19
N ARG A 13 -17.61 -2.05 12.48
CA ARG A 13 -18.05 -1.49 13.76
C ARG A 13 -17.16 -1.88 14.94
N GLU A 14 -15.85 -1.88 14.71
CA GLU A 14 -14.81 -2.29 15.66
C GLU A 14 -13.93 -1.12 16.10
N ILE A 15 -14.49 0.09 16.24
CA ILE A 15 -13.71 1.23 16.79
C ILE A 15 -13.41 0.90 18.26
N PRO A 16 -12.13 0.95 18.69
CA PRO A 16 -11.75 0.62 20.06
C PRO A 16 -12.38 1.61 21.05
N THR A 17 -13.11 1.07 22.02
CA THR A 17 -13.79 1.86 23.06
C THR A 17 -12.96 2.03 24.33
N GLN A 18 -11.87 1.26 24.50
CA GLN A 18 -10.92 1.36 25.61
C GLN A 18 -9.49 1.04 25.13
N GLY A 19 -8.48 1.51 25.86
CA GLY A 19 -7.07 1.19 25.60
C GLY A 19 -6.33 2.08 24.58
N SER A 20 -7.03 2.97 23.88
CA SER A 20 -6.44 3.99 23.01
C SER A 20 -6.54 5.38 23.63
N ASP A 21 -5.40 6.07 23.78
CA ASP A 21 -5.32 7.43 24.32
C ASP A 21 -5.78 8.45 23.28
N LYS A 22 -5.42 8.21 22.02
CA LYS A 22 -5.80 9.02 20.86
C LYS A 22 -6.13 8.09 19.69
N ILE A 23 -7.16 8.46 18.93
CA ILE A 23 -7.58 7.76 17.72
C ILE A 23 -7.49 8.73 16.55
N TYR A 24 -6.83 8.31 15.48
CA TYR A 24 -6.65 9.08 14.25
C TYR A 24 -7.29 8.37 13.06
N THR A 25 -7.75 9.16 12.09
CA THR A 25 -8.20 8.72 10.77
C THR A 25 -7.81 9.76 9.74
N THR A 26 -7.70 9.36 8.48
CA THR A 26 -7.50 10.29 7.36
C THR A 26 -8.83 10.80 6.83
N HIS A 27 -8.79 11.93 6.12
CA HIS A 27 -9.95 12.44 5.40
C HIS A 27 -10.39 11.49 4.28
N SER A 28 -9.42 10.87 3.59
CA SER A 28 -9.68 9.92 2.50
C SER A 28 -10.51 8.71 2.96
N VAL A 29 -10.30 8.20 4.17
CA VAL A 29 -11.12 7.12 4.76
C VAL A 29 -12.57 7.58 4.97
N ILE A 30 -12.78 8.82 5.41
CA ILE A 30 -14.13 9.36 5.65
C ILE A 30 -14.89 9.52 4.33
N GLU A 31 -14.20 10.00 3.28
CA GLU A 31 -14.77 10.14 1.94
C GLU A 31 -15.07 8.80 1.26
N GLU A 32 -14.25 7.78 1.53
CA GLU A 32 -14.43 6.43 0.99
C GLU A 32 -15.70 5.76 1.52
N ILE A 33 -16.07 6.03 2.77
CA ILE A 33 -17.26 5.43 3.40
C ILE A 33 -18.53 6.04 2.79
N LYS A 34 -19.26 5.22 2.03
CA LYS A 34 -20.53 5.61 1.37
C LYS A 34 -21.76 4.95 1.96
N ASP A 35 -21.58 3.86 2.70
CA ASP A 35 -22.67 3.13 3.33
C ASP A 35 -23.31 3.96 4.47
N LYS A 36 -24.64 3.97 4.53
CA LYS A 36 -25.40 4.76 5.50
C LYS A 36 -25.14 4.31 6.94
N GLY A 37 -25.15 3.00 7.20
CA GLY A 37 -24.98 2.46 8.55
C GLY A 37 -23.56 2.69 9.08
N SER A 38 -22.56 2.60 8.20
CA SER A 38 -21.16 2.87 8.52
C SER A 38 -20.92 4.37 8.76
N ARG A 39 -21.61 5.24 8.00
CA ARG A 39 -21.54 6.70 8.19
C ARG A 39 -22.15 7.14 9.52
N GLU A 40 -23.33 6.66 9.87
CA GLU A 40 -23.97 6.96 11.17
C GLU A 40 -23.09 6.49 12.35
N TYR A 41 -22.49 5.31 12.20
CA TYR A 41 -21.56 4.78 13.20
C TYR A 41 -20.32 5.67 13.34
N LEU A 42 -19.71 6.10 12.23
CA LEU A 42 -18.59 7.04 12.23
C LEU A 42 -18.97 8.36 12.91
N GLU A 43 -20.09 8.98 12.50
CA GLU A 43 -20.58 10.25 13.04
C GLU A 43 -20.76 10.20 14.56
N SER A 44 -21.30 9.09 15.07
CA SER A 44 -21.45 8.89 16.52
C SER A 44 -20.12 8.75 17.28
N HIS A 45 -19.00 8.45 16.61
CA HIS A 45 -17.67 8.27 17.22
C HIS A 45 -16.67 9.38 16.86
N LEU A 46 -17.05 10.34 15.99
CA LEU A 46 -16.16 11.43 15.55
C LEU A 46 -15.59 12.25 16.71
N PHE A 47 -16.36 12.46 17.78
CA PHE A 47 -15.91 13.24 18.95
C PHE A 47 -14.69 12.62 19.66
N ARG A 48 -14.43 11.33 19.44
CA ARG A 48 -13.33 10.58 20.04
C ARG A 48 -12.11 10.51 19.11
N MET A 49 -12.25 10.94 17.86
CA MET A 49 -11.28 10.75 16.80
C MET A 49 -10.74 12.10 16.32
N SER A 50 -9.48 12.13 15.95
CA SER A 50 -8.84 13.26 15.29
C SER A 50 -8.64 12.95 13.81
N VAL A 51 -9.16 13.81 12.94
CA VAL A 51 -8.96 13.68 11.50
C VAL A 51 -7.69 14.41 11.11
N ARG A 52 -6.70 13.69 10.58
CA ARG A 52 -5.41 14.23 10.14
C ARG A 52 -5.00 13.55 8.83
N ASN A 53 -4.57 14.35 7.85
CA ASN A 53 -3.95 13.81 6.65
C ASN A 53 -2.42 13.76 6.83
N PRO A 54 -1.75 12.77 6.22
CA PRO A 54 -0.29 12.67 6.30
C PRO A 54 0.40 13.78 5.51
N GLN A 55 1.66 14.06 5.83
CA GLN A 55 2.52 14.88 4.96
C GLN A 55 2.89 14.13 3.68
N ASP A 56 3.08 14.90 2.60
CA ASP A 56 3.42 14.36 1.28
C ASP A 56 4.74 13.57 1.29
N GLU A 57 5.71 13.96 2.12
CA GLU A 57 6.98 13.25 2.30
C GLU A 57 6.77 11.77 2.70
N TYR A 58 5.94 11.53 3.72
CA TYR A 58 5.61 10.17 4.18
C TYR A 58 4.82 9.40 3.12
N VAL A 59 3.90 10.05 2.43
CA VAL A 59 3.14 9.43 1.32
C VAL A 59 4.09 8.95 0.21
N GLN A 60 5.10 9.74 -0.14
CA GLN A 60 6.10 9.33 -1.13
C GLN A 60 6.96 8.16 -0.63
N GLN A 61 7.39 8.19 0.63
CA GLN A 61 8.16 7.10 1.23
C GLN A 61 7.38 5.77 1.20
N VAL A 62 6.11 5.80 1.58
CA VAL A 62 5.22 4.63 1.50
C VAL A 62 5.08 4.16 0.06
N ASN A 63 4.82 5.07 -0.89
CA ASN A 63 4.72 4.73 -2.30
C ASN A 63 5.98 4.03 -2.86
N ARG A 64 7.18 4.44 -2.41
CA ARG A 64 8.44 3.76 -2.76
C ARG A 64 8.44 2.31 -2.30
N VAL A 65 8.01 2.06 -1.07
CA VAL A 65 7.92 0.71 -0.48
C VAL A 65 6.87 -0.14 -1.17
N VAL A 66 5.67 0.40 -1.39
CA VAL A 66 4.57 -0.26 -2.10
C VAL A 66 5.00 -0.69 -3.50
N LYS A 67 5.71 0.18 -4.22
CA LYS A 67 6.23 -0.12 -5.56
C LYS A 67 7.32 -1.18 -5.52
N ALA A 68 8.26 -1.09 -4.58
CA ALA A 68 9.34 -2.06 -4.42
C ALA A 68 8.81 -3.48 -4.10
N LEU A 69 7.74 -3.56 -3.30
CA LEU A 69 7.10 -4.82 -2.94
C LEU A 69 6.04 -5.30 -3.95
N LEU A 70 5.79 -4.53 -5.01
CA LEU A 70 4.71 -4.77 -5.97
C LEU A 70 3.35 -4.97 -5.26
N LEU A 71 3.05 -4.20 -4.22
CA LEU A 71 1.74 -4.21 -3.56
C LEU A 71 0.71 -3.47 -4.41
N TYR A 72 -0.57 -3.85 -4.30
CA TYR A 72 -1.69 -3.05 -4.82
C TYR A 72 -2.43 -2.48 -3.62
N LEU A 73 -2.05 -1.28 -3.22
CA LEU A 73 -2.72 -0.51 -2.18
C LEU A 73 -3.51 0.61 -2.86
N SER A 74 -4.68 0.92 -2.32
CA SER A 74 -5.44 2.10 -2.74
C SER A 74 -4.75 3.38 -2.24
N ASN A 75 -5.13 4.54 -2.79
CA ASN A 75 -4.60 5.81 -2.29
C ASN A 75 -4.98 6.01 -0.80
N THR A 76 -6.20 5.63 -0.41
CA THR A 76 -6.64 5.67 0.99
C THR A 76 -5.73 4.81 1.88
N ASP A 77 -5.42 3.59 1.45
CA ASP A 77 -4.54 2.69 2.22
C ASP A 77 -3.14 3.27 2.36
N VAL A 78 -2.61 3.89 1.31
CA VAL A 78 -1.32 4.58 1.34
C VAL A 78 -1.34 5.73 2.35
N ASP A 79 -2.41 6.54 2.38
CA ASP A 79 -2.54 7.65 3.33
C ASP A 79 -2.57 7.15 4.78
N VAL A 80 -3.28 6.05 5.04
CA VAL A 80 -3.38 5.45 6.38
C VAL A 80 -2.02 4.92 6.85
N VAL A 81 -1.28 4.24 5.98
CA VAL A 81 0.08 3.76 6.29
C VAL A 81 1.03 4.94 6.49
N ALA A 82 0.94 5.98 5.67
CA ALA A 82 1.77 7.18 5.78
C ALA A 82 1.52 7.93 7.09
N LEU A 83 0.26 8.10 7.48
CA LEU A 83 -0.09 8.73 8.75
C LEU A 83 0.42 7.92 9.95
N THR A 84 0.39 6.59 9.84
CA THR A 84 0.94 5.70 10.88
C THR A 84 2.45 5.90 11.03
N LEU A 85 3.17 5.99 9.92
CA LEU A 85 4.60 6.26 9.92
C LEU A 85 4.92 7.62 10.56
N GLU A 86 4.26 8.68 10.10
CA GLU A 86 4.41 10.04 10.63
C GLU A 86 4.20 10.11 12.14
N LEU A 87 3.08 9.57 12.64
CA LEU A 87 2.79 9.57 14.08
C LEU A 87 3.80 8.74 14.88
N THR A 88 4.39 7.71 14.27
CA THR A 88 5.40 6.88 14.93
C THR A 88 6.71 7.62 15.06
N GLU A 89 7.13 8.36 14.04
CA GLU A 89 8.33 9.19 14.08
C GLU A 89 8.14 10.36 15.06
N GLU A 90 7.00 11.06 15.02
CA GLU A 90 6.68 12.11 16.00
C GLU A 90 6.75 11.61 17.45
N LEU A 91 6.26 10.40 17.71
CA LEU A 91 6.30 9.80 19.05
C LEU A 91 7.72 9.43 19.48
N ASN A 92 8.57 8.99 18.55
CA ASN A 92 9.96 8.64 18.81
C ASN A 92 10.84 9.88 19.05
N GLU A 93 10.46 11.04 18.50
CA GLU A 93 11.16 12.31 18.72
C GLU A 93 10.77 13.00 20.04
N GLU A 94 9.69 12.57 20.71
CA GLU A 94 9.33 13.10 22.02
C GLU A 94 10.46 12.83 23.04
N TRP A 95 10.94 13.89 23.69
CA TRP A 95 12.00 13.78 24.69
C TRP A 95 11.53 12.94 25.88
N ILE A 96 12.37 12.01 26.34
CA ILE A 96 12.05 11.14 27.48
C ILE A 96 12.21 11.95 28.78
N GLY A 97 11.08 12.33 29.38
CA GLY A 97 10.95 12.94 30.70
C GLY A 97 10.50 11.94 31.79
N LEU A 98 10.54 12.38 33.05
CA LEU A 98 10.07 11.58 34.20
C LEU A 98 8.59 11.19 34.09
N ASP A 99 7.82 11.95 33.33
CA ASP A 99 6.38 11.81 33.06
C ASP A 99 6.05 10.80 31.96
N ASN A 100 6.99 10.44 31.08
CA ASN A 100 6.78 9.49 29.99
C ASN A 100 7.75 8.28 30.02
N ILE A 101 8.64 8.20 31.02
CA ILE A 101 9.66 7.16 31.18
C ILE A 101 9.11 5.73 31.28
N SER A 102 7.88 5.58 31.77
CA SER A 102 7.17 4.30 31.91
C SER A 102 6.00 4.16 30.92
N SER A 103 5.87 5.09 29.98
CA SER A 103 4.77 5.07 29.03
C SER A 103 5.13 4.20 27.84
N ASP A 104 4.59 2.97 27.78
CA ASP A 104 4.59 2.12 26.58
C ASP A 104 3.59 2.68 25.55
N LYS A 105 3.76 3.95 25.19
CA LYS A 105 3.00 4.55 24.10
C LYS A 105 3.52 3.93 22.81
N ALA A 106 2.65 3.20 22.14
CA ALA A 106 2.89 2.68 20.80
C ALA A 106 1.81 3.23 19.86
N VAL A 107 2.22 3.54 18.63
CA VAL A 107 1.30 3.78 17.52
C VAL A 107 0.95 2.44 16.90
N LYS A 108 -0.34 2.20 16.63
CA LYS A 108 -0.81 1.01 15.91
C LYS A 108 -1.80 1.39 14.83
N CYS A 109 -1.53 0.95 13.60
CA CYS A 109 -2.54 0.92 12.56
C CYS A 109 -3.46 -0.28 12.78
N LEU A 110 -4.74 -0.01 12.98
CA LEU A 110 -5.77 -1.03 13.00
C LEU A 110 -6.20 -1.24 11.55
N SER A 111 -5.75 -2.31 10.92
CA SER A 111 -6.24 -2.75 9.62
C SER A 111 -6.22 -4.28 9.59
N LYS A 112 -7.17 -4.86 8.87
CA LYS A 112 -7.24 -6.30 8.58
C LYS A 112 -6.82 -6.61 7.14
N ASP A 113 -6.45 -5.59 6.35
CA ASP A 113 -6.00 -5.80 4.99
C ASP A 113 -4.56 -6.31 4.96
N ASN A 114 -4.36 -7.41 4.24
CA ASN A 114 -3.05 -8.07 4.20
C ASN A 114 -1.99 -7.22 3.50
N GLY A 115 -2.39 -6.39 2.53
CA GLY A 115 -1.52 -5.46 1.82
C GLY A 115 -1.05 -4.34 2.74
N VAL A 116 -1.97 -3.75 3.51
CA VAL A 116 -1.66 -2.71 4.50
C VAL A 116 -0.70 -3.25 5.57
N GLN A 117 -1.01 -4.42 6.14
CA GLN A 117 -0.15 -5.07 7.14
C GLN A 117 1.25 -5.39 6.61
N ASN A 118 1.37 -5.82 5.34
CA ASN A 118 2.67 -6.09 4.74
C ASN A 118 3.49 -4.81 4.54
N ALA A 119 2.85 -3.70 4.14
CA ALA A 119 3.51 -2.41 4.04
C ALA A 119 4.02 -1.92 5.41
N LEU A 120 3.18 -2.01 6.46
CA LEU A 120 3.54 -1.67 7.83
C LEU A 120 4.71 -2.51 8.35
N ASN A 121 4.67 -3.82 8.11
CA ASN A 121 5.74 -4.73 8.52
C ASN A 121 7.06 -4.38 7.83
N LYS A 122 7.03 -4.05 6.53
CA LYS A 122 8.25 -3.64 5.81
C LYS A 122 8.82 -2.31 6.30
N LEU A 123 7.97 -1.41 6.79
CA LEU A 123 8.35 -0.15 7.41
C LEU A 123 8.79 -0.31 8.88
N GLY A 124 8.72 -1.52 9.46
CA GLY A 124 9.04 -1.76 10.87
C GLY A 124 7.98 -1.26 11.86
N LEU A 125 6.78 -0.92 11.36
CA LEU A 125 5.66 -0.40 12.15
C LEU A 125 4.75 -1.51 12.72
N LEU A 126 4.91 -2.72 12.20
CA LEU A 126 4.26 -3.94 12.68
C LEU A 126 5.36 -4.97 12.90
N ASN A 127 5.39 -5.61 14.07
CA ASN A 127 6.33 -6.69 14.39
C ASN A 127 5.54 -8.00 14.60
N ASP A 128 4.76 -8.41 13.60
CA ASP A 128 4.05 -9.67 13.66
C ASP A 128 4.90 -10.79 13.05
N ALA A 129 5.60 -11.52 13.91
CA ALA A 129 6.43 -12.67 13.53
C ALA A 129 5.64 -13.80 12.84
N MET A 130 4.29 -13.79 12.93
CA MET A 130 3.43 -14.79 12.31
C MET A 130 3.17 -14.51 10.81
N TYR A 131 3.58 -13.35 10.30
CA TYR A 131 3.49 -13.03 8.89
C TYR A 131 4.60 -13.73 8.10
N LEU A 132 4.26 -14.86 7.46
CA LEU A 132 5.12 -15.46 6.45
C LEU A 132 5.49 -14.39 5.41
N GLU A 133 6.78 -14.16 5.20
CA GLU A 133 7.31 -13.22 4.20
C GLU A 133 6.88 -13.63 2.78
N LYS A 134 5.66 -13.27 2.42
CA LYS A 134 5.08 -13.49 1.10
C LYS A 134 5.57 -12.38 0.19
N LYS A 135 6.48 -12.72 -0.70
CA LYS A 135 6.94 -11.84 -1.77
C LYS A 135 5.95 -11.90 -2.93
N LEU A 136 5.72 -10.78 -3.58
CA LEU A 136 4.94 -10.73 -4.81
C LEU A 136 5.90 -10.58 -5.98
N LYS A 137 5.79 -11.47 -6.97
CA LYS A 137 6.53 -11.38 -8.22
C LYS A 137 5.57 -11.41 -9.40
N LEU A 138 6.05 -10.98 -10.55
CA LEU A 138 5.31 -11.11 -11.81
C LEU A 138 5.75 -12.39 -12.52
N ARG A 139 4.79 -13.12 -13.07
CA ARG A 139 4.99 -14.36 -13.82
C ARG A 139 4.21 -14.31 -15.12
N CYS A 140 4.82 -14.69 -16.22
CA CYS A 140 4.11 -14.96 -17.46
C CYS A 140 3.33 -16.27 -17.34
N TYR A 141 2.00 -16.26 -17.47
CA TYR A 141 1.23 -17.51 -17.39
C TYR A 141 1.38 -18.39 -18.64
N ALA A 142 1.91 -17.85 -19.74
CA ALA A 142 2.13 -18.58 -20.99
C ALA A 142 3.50 -19.28 -21.04
N CYS A 143 4.59 -18.56 -20.78
CA CYS A 143 5.96 -19.12 -20.85
C CYS A 143 6.61 -19.37 -19.48
N SER A 144 5.94 -19.04 -18.38
CA SER A 144 6.43 -19.20 -16.99
C SER A 144 7.57 -18.29 -16.55
N GLU A 145 8.06 -17.38 -17.40
CA GLU A 145 9.12 -16.43 -17.04
C GLU A 145 8.73 -15.56 -15.83
N MET A 146 9.69 -15.32 -14.92
CA MET A 146 9.52 -14.56 -13.69
C MET A 146 10.18 -13.18 -13.78
N TYR A 147 9.60 -12.17 -13.13
CA TYR A 147 10.13 -10.81 -13.08
C TYR A 147 9.96 -10.22 -11.67
N ASP A 148 11.05 -9.65 -11.14
CA ASP A 148 11.06 -8.93 -9.87
C ASP A 148 10.60 -7.47 -10.02
N SER A 149 10.64 -6.93 -11.24
CA SER A 149 10.24 -5.57 -11.57
C SER A 149 8.97 -5.56 -12.42
N HIS A 150 8.21 -4.46 -12.34
CA HIS A 150 7.03 -4.25 -13.17
C HIS A 150 7.33 -4.41 -14.67
N VAL A 151 6.54 -5.24 -15.36
CA VAL A 151 6.54 -5.41 -16.81
C VAL A 151 5.09 -5.46 -17.33
N ASP A 152 4.77 -4.71 -18.39
CA ASP A 152 3.44 -4.77 -19.01
C ASP A 152 3.32 -6.00 -19.95
N PHE A 153 4.37 -6.26 -20.73
CA PHE A 153 4.47 -7.37 -21.68
C PHE A 153 5.60 -8.32 -21.28
N CYS A 154 5.45 -9.61 -21.56
CA CYS A 154 6.52 -10.58 -21.35
C CYS A 154 7.70 -10.29 -22.28
N LYS A 155 8.91 -10.17 -21.72
CA LYS A 155 10.14 -9.92 -22.50
C LYS A 155 10.59 -11.13 -23.32
N ILE A 156 10.08 -12.32 -23.01
CA ILE A 156 10.44 -13.57 -23.69
C ILE A 156 9.45 -13.90 -24.81
N CYS A 157 8.14 -13.93 -24.52
CA CYS A 157 7.13 -14.27 -25.53
C CYS A 157 6.39 -13.08 -26.14
N GLY A 158 6.63 -11.85 -25.67
CA GLY A 158 6.04 -10.62 -26.22
C GLY A 158 4.56 -10.36 -25.84
N TYR A 159 3.84 -11.37 -25.36
CA TYR A 159 2.40 -11.26 -25.08
C TYR A 159 2.09 -10.56 -23.74
N ASN A 160 0.91 -9.93 -23.67
CA ASN A 160 0.33 -9.37 -22.43
C ASN A 160 -0.25 -10.49 -21.53
N THR A 161 0.65 -11.32 -21.01
CA THR A 161 0.35 -12.56 -20.28
C THR A 161 0.91 -12.52 -18.86
N ILE A 162 1.24 -11.32 -18.37
CA ILE A 162 1.84 -11.12 -17.05
C ILE A 162 0.76 -11.19 -15.98
N THR A 163 0.92 -12.10 -15.02
CA THR A 163 0.12 -12.19 -13.81
C THR A 163 0.99 -12.03 -12.58
N ARG A 164 0.40 -11.63 -11.46
CA ARG A 164 1.10 -11.59 -10.17
C ARG A 164 0.96 -12.93 -9.47
N VAL A 165 2.04 -13.40 -8.87
CA VAL A 165 2.08 -14.62 -8.07
C VAL A 165 2.73 -14.34 -6.72
N THR A 166 2.31 -15.09 -5.71
CA THR A 166 2.96 -15.07 -4.41
C THR A 166 4.13 -16.05 -4.42
N VAL A 167 5.25 -15.64 -3.85
CA VAL A 167 6.46 -16.42 -3.69
C VAL A 167 6.81 -16.44 -2.20
N VAL A 168 7.23 -17.61 -1.72
CA VAL A 168 7.73 -17.79 -0.37
C VAL A 168 9.13 -18.38 -0.44
N ASP A 169 10.03 -17.89 0.39
CA ASP A 169 11.35 -18.50 0.51
C ASP A 169 11.23 -19.78 1.33
N THR A 170 11.85 -20.84 0.84
CA THR A 170 11.98 -22.13 1.52
C THR A 170 13.45 -22.52 1.60
N GLU A 171 13.79 -23.53 2.39
CA GLU A 171 15.17 -24.04 2.48
C GLU A 171 15.73 -24.46 1.10
N ASP A 172 14.84 -24.95 0.21
CA ASP A 172 15.15 -25.37 -1.17
C ASP A 172 15.13 -24.20 -2.19
N GLY A 173 14.95 -22.96 -1.75
CA GLY A 173 14.86 -21.76 -2.57
C GLY A 173 13.43 -21.19 -2.68
N GLU A 174 13.19 -20.38 -3.71
CA GLU A 174 11.91 -19.69 -3.89
C GLU A 174 10.81 -20.65 -4.39
N LYS A 175 9.74 -20.79 -3.61
CA LYS A 175 8.55 -21.57 -3.97
C LYS A 175 7.42 -20.65 -4.43
N VAL A 176 6.97 -20.85 -5.66
CA VAL A 176 5.84 -20.10 -6.24
C VAL A 176 4.51 -20.72 -5.82
N LEU A 177 3.61 -19.92 -5.27
CA LEU A 177 2.26 -20.31 -4.87
C LEU A 177 1.26 -19.98 -5.99
N LEU A 178 0.82 -21.00 -6.73
CA LEU A 178 -0.13 -20.85 -7.83
C LEU A 178 -1.56 -21.16 -7.38
N LYS A 179 -2.53 -20.38 -7.89
CA LYS A 179 -3.96 -20.62 -7.69
C LYS A 179 -4.41 -21.82 -8.52
N LYS A 180 -5.03 -22.82 -7.88
CA LYS A 180 -5.67 -23.95 -8.59
C LYS A 180 -6.76 -23.44 -9.53
N ASN A 181 -6.84 -24.00 -10.73
CA ASN A 181 -7.80 -23.62 -11.78
C ASN A 181 -7.73 -22.13 -12.14
N TYR A 182 -6.53 -21.55 -12.18
CA TYR A 182 -6.36 -20.17 -12.61
C TYR A 182 -6.81 -19.98 -14.06
N MET A 183 -7.80 -19.11 -14.25
CA MET A 183 -8.26 -18.67 -15.57
C MET A 183 -7.74 -17.25 -15.82
N PRO A 184 -6.85 -17.04 -16.80
CA PRO A 184 -6.32 -15.73 -17.10
C PRO A 184 -7.44 -14.82 -17.60
N ARG A 185 -7.55 -13.62 -17.03
CA ARG A 185 -8.39 -12.56 -17.58
C ARG A 185 -7.60 -11.81 -18.65
N GLN A 186 -8.22 -11.55 -19.80
CA GLN A 186 -7.60 -10.74 -20.84
C GLN A 186 -7.38 -9.32 -20.31
N LYS A 187 -6.12 -8.88 -20.36
CA LYS A 187 -5.73 -7.52 -19.97
C LYS A 187 -5.64 -6.67 -21.22
N VAL A 188 -6.27 -5.50 -21.18
CA VAL A 188 -6.21 -4.50 -22.24
C VAL A 188 -5.38 -3.35 -21.72
N LEU A 189 -4.23 -3.11 -22.33
CA LEU A 189 -3.43 -1.92 -22.05
C LEU A 189 -3.86 -0.81 -23.00
N LYS A 190 -4.25 0.35 -22.47
CA LYS A 190 -4.63 1.50 -23.30
C LYS A 190 -3.57 2.60 -23.19
N GLY A 191 -3.16 3.13 -24.33
CA GLY A 191 -2.27 4.27 -24.44
C GLY A 191 -3.01 5.61 -24.35
N PRO A 192 -2.25 6.71 -24.48
CA PRO A 192 -2.82 8.06 -24.55
C PRO A 192 -3.85 8.17 -25.69
N GLY A 193 -5.04 8.68 -25.39
CA GLY A 193 -6.15 8.74 -26.35
C GLY A 193 -7.00 7.48 -26.43
N GLY A 194 -6.80 6.49 -25.54
CA GLY A 194 -7.66 5.31 -25.42
C GLY A 194 -7.38 4.18 -26.42
N VAL A 195 -6.33 4.33 -27.24
CA VAL A 195 -5.89 3.33 -28.21
C VAL A 195 -5.35 2.10 -27.49
N GLU A 196 -5.80 0.91 -27.89
CA GLU A 196 -5.31 -0.35 -27.34
C GLU A 196 -3.88 -0.65 -27.80
N ILE A 197 -3.04 -1.06 -26.84
CA ILE A 197 -1.66 -1.48 -27.03
C ILE A 197 -1.61 -3.00 -26.88
N LEU A 198 -1.24 -3.66 -27.97
CA LEU A 198 -1.13 -5.10 -28.14
C LEU A 198 0.29 -5.62 -27.95
N SER A 199 1.32 -4.79 -28.16
CA SER A 199 2.73 -5.19 -28.02
C SER A 199 3.64 -4.05 -27.55
N ALA A 200 4.81 -4.42 -27.01
CA ALA A 200 5.82 -3.49 -26.55
C ALA A 200 6.51 -2.70 -27.67
N ASP A 201 6.44 -3.17 -28.92
CA ASP A 201 7.10 -2.52 -30.07
C ASP A 201 6.26 -1.38 -30.68
N GLN A 202 5.00 -1.24 -30.25
CA GLN A 202 4.12 -0.19 -30.76
C GLN A 202 4.60 1.20 -30.35
N LYS A 203 4.47 2.17 -31.27
CA LYS A 203 4.83 3.57 -31.01
C LYS A 203 4.04 4.15 -29.83
N GLU A 204 2.79 3.72 -29.68
CA GLU A 204 1.88 4.06 -28.59
C GLU A 204 2.43 3.60 -27.24
N TYR A 205 3.01 2.40 -27.17
CA TYR A 205 3.68 1.89 -25.98
C TYR A 205 4.91 2.71 -25.63
N LEU A 206 5.77 2.99 -26.61
CA LEU A 206 6.97 3.81 -26.39
C LEU A 206 6.62 5.22 -25.91
N LYS A 207 5.51 5.81 -26.41
CA LYS A 207 4.99 7.09 -25.91
C LYS A 207 4.51 6.98 -24.46
N LEU A 208 3.77 5.93 -24.12
CA LEU A 208 3.28 5.67 -22.77
C LEU A 208 4.44 5.53 -21.78
N ILE A 209 5.47 4.75 -22.11
CA ILE A 209 6.67 4.59 -21.27
C ILE A 209 7.38 5.92 -21.07
N LYS A 210 7.60 6.70 -22.14
CA LYS A 210 8.20 8.04 -22.03
C LYS A 210 7.39 8.99 -21.14
N GLN A 211 6.06 8.91 -21.17
CA GLN A 211 5.20 9.71 -20.29
C GLN A 211 5.35 9.28 -18.83
N ARG A 212 5.34 7.97 -18.57
CA ARG A 212 5.58 7.42 -17.21
C ARG A 212 6.95 7.85 -16.68
N GLU A 213 8.00 7.76 -17.49
CA GLU A 213 9.35 8.20 -17.12
C GLU A 213 9.40 9.71 -16.84
N LYS A 214 8.74 10.54 -17.65
CA LYS A 214 8.66 11.98 -17.41
C LYS A 214 7.92 12.29 -16.11
N ALA A 215 6.81 11.62 -15.83
CA ALA A 215 6.07 11.78 -14.58
C ALA A 215 6.94 11.42 -13.36
N LEU A 216 7.68 10.30 -13.44
CA LEU A 216 8.61 9.89 -12.39
C LEU A 216 9.74 10.91 -12.18
N LYS A 217 10.31 11.46 -13.25
CA LYS A 217 11.35 12.50 -13.18
C LYS A 217 10.83 13.83 -12.64
N PHE A 218 9.59 14.19 -12.97
CA PHE A 218 8.96 15.39 -12.45
C PHE A 218 8.74 15.26 -10.95
N GLN A 219 8.23 14.11 -10.50
CA GLN A 219 8.06 13.80 -9.09
C GLN A 219 9.40 13.86 -8.35
N SER A 220 10.43 13.14 -8.82
CA SER A 220 11.75 13.17 -8.18
C SER A 220 12.42 14.55 -8.16
N LYS A 221 12.05 15.45 -9.09
CA LYS A 221 12.57 16.82 -9.13
C LYS A 221 11.85 17.68 -8.10
N PHE A 222 10.54 17.50 -7.92
CA PHE A 222 9.76 18.18 -6.89
C PHE A 222 10.30 17.83 -5.49
N ASP A 223 10.55 16.55 -5.25
CA ASP A 223 11.12 16.02 -3.99
C ASP A 223 12.52 16.58 -3.66
N PHE A 224 13.25 17.10 -4.67
CA PHE A 224 14.58 17.72 -4.48
C PHE A 224 14.51 19.23 -4.17
N TYR A 225 13.42 19.92 -4.54
CA TYR A 225 13.26 21.36 -4.26
C TYR A 225 12.56 21.63 -2.91
N GLU A 226 12.04 20.61 -2.25
CA GLU A 226 11.41 20.69 -0.91
C GLU A 226 12.33 20.26 0.25
N GLN A 227 13.61 19.94 -0.04
CA GLN A 227 14.69 19.76 0.94
C GLN A 227 15.56 21.02 1.05
#